data_AF-A0A7Y6NLL9-F1
#
_entry.id   AF-A0A7Y6NLL9-F1
#
_cell.length_a   1.000
_cell.length_b   1.000
_cell.length_c   1.000
_cell.angle_alpha   90.00
_cell.angle_beta   90.00
_cell.angle_gamma   90.00
#
_symmetry.space_group_name_H-M   'P 1'
#
loop_
_entity.id
_entity.type
_entity.pdbx_description
1 polymer ?
#
loop_
_entity_poly.entity_id
_entity_poly.type
_entity_poly.pdbx_seq_one_letter_code
_entity_poly.pdbx_strand_id
1 'polypeptide(L)' 'MAKYARHAALYGMAASLDHVVPHSRGGTHELSNLVTACYCCQFGRGEWTLAESELADPRHREPIVDGWDGLDRLANAHVA' A
#
# COMPACT_ATOMS: atom_id res chain seq x y z
N MET A 1 14.49 22.03 -1.54
CA MET A 1 13.83 20.70 -1.59
C MET A 1 12.30 20.81 -1.47
N ALA A 2 11.63 21.77 -2.14
CA ALA A 2 10.18 22.01 -1.95
C ALA A 2 9.29 21.47 -3.08
N LYS A 3 9.86 21.10 -4.24
CA LYS A 3 9.10 20.76 -5.45
C LYS A 3 8.38 19.40 -5.39
N TYR A 4 8.73 18.53 -4.44
CA TYR A 4 8.16 17.18 -4.30
C TYR A 4 7.53 16.92 -2.92
N ALA A 5 7.31 17.98 -2.12
CA ALA A 5 6.68 17.83 -0.82
C ALA A 5 5.18 17.53 -1.01
N ARG A 6 4.77 16.30 -0.70
CA ARG A 6 3.36 15.89 -0.69
C ARG A 6 2.78 16.19 0.69
N HIS A 7 1.55 16.71 0.73
CA HIS A 7 0.84 16.89 1.98
C HIS A 7 0.69 15.55 2.72
N ALA A 8 0.99 15.50 4.01
CA ALA A 8 1.04 14.24 4.78
C ALA A 8 -0.28 13.45 4.69
N ALA A 9 -1.43 14.14 4.71
CA ALA A 9 -2.73 13.49 4.53
C ALA A 9 -2.87 12.79 3.16
N LEU A 10 -2.38 13.42 2.08
CA LEU A 10 -2.38 12.80 0.75
C LEU A 10 -1.38 11.64 0.65
N TYR A 11 -0.31 11.70 1.45
CA TYR A 11 0.68 10.61 1.53
C TYR A 11 0.10 9.38 2.24
N GLY A 12 -0.63 9.59 3.34
CA GLY A 12 -1.31 8.51 4.07
C GLY A 12 -2.41 7.82 3.28
N MET A 13 -3.01 8.51 2.30
CA MET A 13 -4.01 7.96 1.40
C MET A 13 -3.43 7.33 0.12
N ALA A 14 -2.11 7.39 -0.08
CA ALA A 14 -1.50 6.83 -1.29
C ALA A 14 -1.39 5.30 -1.20
N ALA A 15 -1.71 4.62 -2.30
CA ALA A 15 -1.35 3.22 -2.48
C ALA A 15 0.14 3.10 -2.85
N SER A 16 0.73 1.97 -2.50
CA SER A 16 2.09 1.59 -2.88
C SER A 16 2.19 0.09 -3.16
N LEU A 17 3.30 -0.32 -3.78
CA LEU A 17 3.65 -1.72 -3.98
C LEU A 17 4.55 -2.17 -2.84
N ASP A 18 4.19 -3.25 -2.17
CA ASP A 18 4.93 -3.78 -1.04
C ASP A 18 5.38 -5.24 -1.28
N HIS A 19 6.53 -5.60 -0.75
CA HIS A 19 7.15 -6.91 -0.94
C HIS A 19 6.72 -7.91 0.13
N VAL A 20 6.03 -9.00 -0.19
CA VAL A 20 5.56 -9.97 0.83
C VAL A 20 6.70 -10.48 1.70
N VAL A 21 7.78 -10.93 1.07
CA VAL A 21 9.10 -11.08 1.70
C VAL A 21 9.87 -9.79 1.48
N PRO A 22 10.32 -9.08 2.53
CA PRO A 22 11.04 -7.82 2.37
C PRO A 22 12.28 -7.97 1.46
N HIS A 23 12.54 -6.98 0.61
CA HIS A 23 13.68 -7.01 -0.31
C HIS A 23 15.02 -7.11 0.44
N SER A 24 15.17 -6.42 1.59
CA SER A 24 16.35 -6.53 2.46
C SER A 24 16.57 -7.94 3.05
N ARG A 25 15.54 -8.79 3.00
CA ARG A 25 15.52 -10.17 3.48
C ARG A 25 15.52 -11.18 2.31
N GLY A 26 15.87 -10.74 1.10
CA GLY A 26 15.97 -11.60 -0.09
C GLY A 26 14.69 -11.73 -0.90
N GLY A 27 13.67 -10.91 -0.63
CA GLY A 27 12.47 -10.85 -1.47
C GLY A 27 12.76 -10.32 -2.87
N THR A 28 12.13 -10.93 -3.89
CA THR A 28 12.32 -10.57 -5.30
C THR A 28 11.35 -9.47 -5.75
N HIS A 29 11.59 -8.88 -6.92
CA HIS A 29 10.66 -7.95 -7.58
C HIS A 29 9.61 -8.65 -8.46
N GLU A 30 9.52 -9.98 -8.38
CA GLU A 30 8.52 -10.74 -9.12
C GLU A 30 7.12 -10.42 -8.62
N LEU A 31 6.13 -10.42 -9.51
CA LEU A 31 4.73 -10.14 -9.16
C LEU A 31 4.20 -11.06 -8.05
N SER A 32 4.69 -12.30 -7.98
CA SER A 32 4.34 -13.23 -6.91
C SER A 32 4.74 -12.76 -5.51
N ASN A 33 5.74 -11.87 -5.41
CA ASN A 33 6.21 -11.28 -4.15
C ASN A 33 5.71 -9.84 -3.94
N LEU A 34 4.86 -9.29 -4.82
CA LEU A 34 4.36 -7.92 -4.72
C LEU A 34 2.86 -7.91 -4.41
N VAL A 35 2.47 -7.01 -3.51
CA VAL A 35 1.06 -6.72 -3.18
C VAL A 35 0.83 -5.21 -3.12
N THR A 36 -0.42 -4.78 -3.25
CA THR A 36 -0.78 -3.37 -2.99
C THR A 36 -0.98 -3.16 -1.49
N ALA A 37 -0.43 -2.07 -0.95
CA ALA A 37 -0.57 -1.68 0.44
C ALA A 37 -0.82 -0.16 0.54
N CYS A 38 -1.34 0.29 1.68
CA CYS A 38 -1.30 1.72 1.99
C CYS A 38 0.17 2.14 2.20
N TYR A 39 0.56 3.34 1.75
CA TYR A 39 1.94 3.79 1.85
C TYR A 39 2.46 3.71 3.30
N CYS A 40 1.66 4.18 4.27
CA CYS A 40 2.02 4.14 5.68
C CYS A 40 2.17 2.71 6.21
N CYS A 41 1.35 1.77 5.73
CA CYS A 41 1.38 0.36 6.12
C CYS A 41 2.67 -0.29 5.63
N GLN A 42 2.98 -0.11 4.34
CA GLN A 42 4.24 -0.57 3.75
C GLN A 42 5.43 0.00 4.53
N PHE A 43 5.46 1.33 4.68
CA PHE A 43 6.59 2.02 5.29
C PHE A 43 6.79 1.61 6.74
N GLY A 44 5.69 1.46 7.49
CA GLY A 44 5.70 1.02 8.88
C GLY A 44 6.13 -0.43 9.06
N ARG A 45 5.77 -1.32 8.13
CA ARG A 45 6.22 -2.72 8.17
C ARG A 45 7.72 -2.84 7.85
N GLY A 46 8.21 -2.06 6.90
CA GLY A 46 9.64 -1.98 6.59
C GLY A 46 10.27 -3.33 6.24
N GLU A 47 11.20 -3.78 7.06
CA GLU A 47 11.95 -5.04 6.88
C GLU A 47 11.39 -6.24 7.63
N TRP A 48 10.28 -6.06 8.34
CA TRP A 48 9.63 -7.12 9.10
C TRP A 48 8.84 -8.04 8.16
N THR A 49 8.97 -9.34 8.37
CA THR A 49 8.14 -10.33 7.69
C THR A 49 6.68 -10.24 8.17
N LEU A 50 5.76 -10.82 7.41
CA LEU A 50 4.37 -10.93 7.82
C LEU A 50 4.22 -11.65 9.17
N ALA A 51 5.01 -12.72 9.40
CA ALA A 51 4.99 -13.47 10.65
C ALA A 51 5.49 -12.65 11.84
N GLU A 52 6.62 -11.93 11.69
CA GLU A 52 7.14 -11.06 12.75
C GLU A 52 6.19 -9.87 13.04
N SER A 53 5.37 -9.47 12.06
CA SER A 53 4.34 -8.42 12.22
C SER A 53 2.96 -8.94 12.63
N GLU A 54 2.81 -10.26 12.82
CA GLU A 54 1.53 -10.94 13.09
C GLU A 54 0.42 -10.61 12.06
N LEU A 55 0.82 -10.38 10.80
CA LEU A 55 -0.10 -10.10 9.70
C LEU A 55 -0.41 -11.39 8.93
N ALA A 56 -1.69 -11.57 8.62
CA ALA A 56 -2.11 -12.59 7.67
C ALA A 56 -1.61 -12.23 6.25
N ASP A 57 -1.23 -13.24 5.48
CA ASP A 57 -0.89 -13.04 4.07
C ASP A 57 -2.15 -12.63 3.28
N PRO A 58 -2.19 -11.41 2.70
CA PRO A 58 -3.37 -10.93 2.01
C PRO A 58 -3.70 -11.76 0.76
N ARG A 59 -2.74 -12.55 0.23
CA ARG A 59 -2.94 -13.43 -0.92
C ARG A 59 -3.75 -14.68 -0.59
N HIS A 60 -3.96 -14.98 0.68
CA HIS A 60 -4.77 -16.13 1.12
C HIS A 60 -6.28 -15.84 1.17
N ARG A 61 -6.69 -14.62 0.81
CA ARG A 61 -8.10 -14.24 0.72
C ARG A 61 -8.37 -13.54 -0.59
N GLU A 62 -9.59 -13.69 -1.09
CA GLU A 62 -10.03 -12.93 -2.25
C GLU A 62 -10.14 -11.42 -1.93
N PRO A 63 -9.89 -10.55 -2.93
CA PRO A 63 -10.20 -9.12 -2.81
C PRO A 63 -11.71 -8.91 -2.56
N ILE A 64 -12.03 -7.93 -1.71
CA ILE A 64 -13.41 -7.52 -1.50
C ILE A 64 -13.74 -6.45 -2.54
N VAL A 65 -14.72 -6.73 -3.40
CA VAL A 65 -15.23 -5.79 -4.40
C VAL A 65 -16.65 -5.40 -3.98
N ASP A 66 -16.77 -4.40 -3.10
CA ASP A 66 -18.03 -3.99 -2.46
C ASP A 66 -18.62 -2.69 -3.03
N GLY A 67 -18.07 -2.20 -4.16
CA GLY A 67 -18.51 -0.95 -4.79
C GLY A 67 -17.84 0.31 -4.23
N TRP A 68 -16.81 0.18 -3.40
CA TRP A 68 -15.96 1.31 -3.03
C TRP A 68 -15.30 1.92 -4.28
N ASP A 69 -15.49 3.22 -4.47
CA ASP A 69 -15.04 3.99 -5.63
C ASP A 69 -13.71 4.71 -5.41
N GLY A 70 -12.91 4.30 -4.41
CA GLY A 70 -11.62 4.94 -4.15
C GLY A 70 -11.70 6.40 -3.70
N LEU A 71 -12.88 6.88 -3.27
CA LEU A 71 -13.19 8.29 -3.03
C LEU A 71 -13.21 9.15 -4.31
N ASP A 72 -13.30 8.56 -5.51
CA ASP A 72 -13.34 9.28 -6.78
C ASP A 72 -14.47 10.32 -6.85
N ARG A 73 -15.63 10.03 -6.21
CA ARG A 73 -16.72 11.02 -6.07
C ARG A 73 -16.30 12.31 -5.38
N LEU A 74 -15.40 12.24 -4.39
CA LEU A 74 -14.92 13.43 -3.65
C LEU A 74 -13.83 14.18 -4.42
N ALA A 75 -12.94 13.45 -5.10
CA ALA A 75 -11.90 14.06 -5.93
C ALA A 75 -12.49 14.84 -7.12
N ASN A 76 -13.57 14.33 -7.71
CA ASN A 76 -14.25 14.96 -8.85
C ASN A 76 -15.28 16.04 -8.45
N ALA A 77 -15.63 16.17 -7.16
CA ALA A 77 -16.58 17.17 -6.68
C ALA A 77 -16.06 18.61 -6.73
N HIS A 78 -14.74 18.81 -6.90
CA HIS A 78 -14.10 20.13 -6.96
C HIS A 78 -13.90 20.68 -8.39
N VAL A 79 -14.43 19.99 -9.41
CA VAL A 79 -14.29 20.37 -10.83
C VAL A 79 -15.60 20.88 -11.44
N ALA A 80 -16.57 21.27 -10.61
CA ALA A 80 -17.84 21.89 -11.01
C ALA A 80 -17.95 23.33 -10.50
#